data_AF-A0A3A0F0S1-F1
#
_entry.id   AF-A0A3A0F0S1-F1
#
_cell.length_a   1.000
_cell.length_b   1.000
_cell.length_c   1.000
_cell.angle_alpha   90.00
_cell.angle_beta   90.00
_cell.angle_gamma   90.00
#
_symmetry.space_group_name_H-M   'P 1'
#
loop_
_entity.id
_entity.type
_entity.pdbx_description
1 polymer ?
#
loop_
_entity_poly.entity_id
_entity_poly.type
_entity_poly.pdbx_seq_one_letter_code
_entity_poly.pdbx_strand_id
1 'polypeptide(L)' 'MQVLWPAFLMAIVAEGIFFSMIDPRELRIVADWLRESRVAAYTVAFFVFWALFAASSGITWFLAHGVGQAAQREG' A
#
# COMPACT_ATOMS: atom_id res chain seq x y z
N MET A 1 -7.12 12.15 7.33
CA MET A 1 -7.06 10.82 7.99
C MET A 1 -7.94 9.73 7.34
N GLN A 2 -8.98 10.07 6.55
CA GLN A 2 -9.91 9.07 5.97
C GLN A 2 -9.29 8.03 5.04
N VAL A 3 -8.16 8.33 4.39
CA VAL A 3 -7.53 7.41 3.42
C VAL A 3 -6.33 6.67 4.02
N LEU A 4 -5.44 7.37 4.71
CA LEU A 4 -4.19 6.81 5.23
C LEU A 4 -4.42 5.67 6.25
N TRP A 5 -5.41 5.83 7.13
CA TRP A 5 -5.68 4.88 8.22
C TRP A 5 -6.32 3.57 7.73
N PRO A 6 -7.38 3.58 6.89
CA PRO A 6 -7.88 2.34 6.29
C PRO A 6 -6.86 1.65 5.38
N ALA A 7 -6.06 2.41 4.63
CA ALA A 7 -5.00 1.86 3.79
C ALA A 7 -3.94 1.12 4.62
N PHE A 8 -3.62 1.61 5.81
CA PHE A 8 -2.69 0.96 6.75
C PHE A 8 -3.21 -0.42 7.18
N LEU A 9 -4.49 -0.52 7.58
CA LEU A 9 -5.10 -1.79 7.97
C LEU A 9 -5.14 -2.80 6.81
N MET A 10 -5.50 -2.35 5.61
CA MET A 10 -5.49 -3.20 4.42
C MET A 10 -4.08 -3.65 4.03
N ALA A 11 -3.05 -2.82 4.27
CA ALA A 11 -1.66 -3.19 4.06
C ALA A 11 -1.24 -4.37 4.95
N ILE A 12 -1.62 -4.37 6.24
CA ILE A 12 -1.35 -5.48 7.17
C ILE A 12 -1.99 -6.78 6.65
N VAL A 13 -3.25 -6.71 6.23
CA VAL A 13 -3.98 -7.89 5.73
C VAL A 13 -3.35 -8.41 4.43
N ALA A 14 -3.04 -7.52 3.49
CA ALA A 14 -2.42 -7.88 2.22
C ALA A 14 -1.02 -8.47 2.42
N GLU A 15 -0.21 -7.88 3.29
CA GLU A 15 1.10 -8.41 3.68
C GLU A 15 0.98 -9.84 4.23
N GLY A 16 0.06 -10.07 5.17
CA GLY A 16 -0.17 -11.39 5.75
C GLY A 16 -0.60 -12.43 4.72
N ILE A 17 -1.47 -12.06 3.77
CA ILE A 17 -1.88 -12.95 2.68
C ILE A 17 -0.71 -13.20 1.72
N PHE A 18 0.01 -12.15 1.33
CA PHE A 18 1.12 -12.23 0.37
C PHE A 18 2.22 -13.16 0.87
N PHE A 19 2.66 -13.01 2.12
CA PHE A 19 3.69 -13.87 2.69
C PHE A 19 3.20 -15.25 3.15
N SER A 20 1.89 -15.45 3.28
CA SER A 20 1.31 -16.78 3.42
C SER A 20 1.40 -17.57 2.11
N MET A 21 1.30 -16.88 0.97
CA MET A 21 1.40 -17.48 -0.36
C MET A 21 2.83 -17.55 -0.90
N ILE A 22 3.68 -16.59 -0.55
CA ILE A 22 5.02 -16.41 -1.12
C ILE A 22 6.04 -16.41 0.02
N ASP A 23 6.98 -17.37 0.01
CA ASP A 23 8.04 -17.40 1.01
C ASP A 23 8.98 -16.19 0.79
N PRO A 24 9.21 -15.35 1.81
CA PRO A 24 10.15 -14.23 1.72
C PRO A 24 11.57 -14.67 1.31
N ARG A 25 11.95 -15.93 1.55
CA ARG A 25 13.25 -16.48 1.15
C ARG A 25 13.37 -16.77 -0.35
N GLU A 26 12.26 -16.96 -1.05
CA GLU A 26 12.24 -17.24 -2.49
C GLU A 26 12.22 -15.97 -3.36
N LEU A 27 11.93 -14.80 -2.77
CA LEU A 27 11.99 -13.50 -3.44
C LEU A 27 13.44 -13.12 -3.79
N ARG A 28 13.94 -13.62 -4.93
CA ARG A 28 15.29 -13.36 -5.44
C ARG A 28 15.62 -11.87 -5.65
N ILE A 29 14.61 -11.03 -5.88
CA ILE A 29 14.76 -9.57 -6.04
C ILE A 29 15.23 -8.91 -4.72
N VAL A 30 14.88 -9.52 -3.58
CA VAL A 30 15.19 -9.06 -2.22
C VAL A 30 16.34 -9.88 -1.61
N ALA A 31 16.56 -11.10 -2.11
CA ALA A 31 17.49 -12.09 -1.56
C ALA A 31 18.97 -11.66 -1.50
N ASP A 32 19.44 -10.74 -2.34
CA ASP A 32 20.84 -10.27 -2.26
C ASP A 32 21.03 -9.10 -1.27
N TRP A 33 20.03 -8.22 -1.11
CA TRP A 33 20.15 -7.02 -0.25
C TRP A 33 19.64 -7.24 1.18
N LEU A 34 18.65 -8.11 1.37
CA LEU A 34 17.99 -8.37 2.66
C LEU A 34 18.22 -9.82 3.15
N ARG A 35 19.26 -10.48 2.63
CA ARG A 35 19.56 -11.91 2.77
C ARG A 35 19.50 -12.44 4.20
N GLU A 36 19.81 -11.60 5.19
CA GLU A 36 19.92 -11.99 6.58
C GLU A 36 18.67 -11.68 7.44
N SER A 37 17.77 -10.78 7.01
CA SER A 37 16.70 -10.26 7.89
C SER A 37 15.29 -10.42 7.29
N ARG A 38 14.60 -11.48 7.71
CA ARG A 38 13.16 -11.69 7.44
C ARG A 38 12.33 -10.47 7.85
N VAL A 39 12.68 -9.84 8.98
CA VAL A 39 11.99 -8.66 9.50
C VAL A 39 12.07 -7.47 8.53
N ALA A 40 13.23 -7.29 7.88
CA ALA A 40 13.40 -6.23 6.90
C ALA A 40 12.49 -6.46 5.67
N ALA A 41 12.34 -7.72 5.22
CA ALA A 41 11.51 -8.04 4.06
C ALA A 41 10.02 -7.76 4.33
N TYR A 42 9.53 -8.15 5.52
CA TYR A 42 8.17 -7.83 5.98
C TYR A 42 7.94 -6.32 6.02
N THR A 43 8.85 -5.59 6.67
CA THR A 43 8.76 -4.13 6.80
C THR A 43 8.71 -3.42 5.45
N VAL A 44 9.56 -3.81 4.50
CA VAL A 44 9.58 -3.22 3.16
C VAL A 44 8.28 -3.50 2.42
N ALA A 45 7.81 -4.75 2.43
CA ALA A 45 6.55 -5.12 1.79
C ALA A 45 5.36 -4.37 2.39
N PHE A 46 5.32 -4.23 3.72
CA PHE A 46 4.32 -3.43 4.42
C PHE A 46 4.24 -2.00 3.88
N PHE A 47 5.39 -1.30 3.81
CA PHE A 47 5.43 0.08 3.30
C PHE A 47 5.03 0.17 1.83
N VAL A 48 5.41 -0.81 1.01
CA VAL A 48 5.02 -0.85 -0.41
C VAL A 48 3.51 -1.01 -0.55
N PHE A 49 2.90 -1.98 0.14
CA PHE A 49 1.45 -2.18 0.10
C PHE A 49 0.69 -0.98 0.65
N TRP A 50 1.16 -0.40 1.75
CA TRP A 50 0.55 0.78 2.35
C TRP A 50 0.58 1.98 1.40
N ALA A 51 1.73 2.26 0.77
CA ALA A 51 1.85 3.33 -0.22
C ALA A 51 0.94 3.11 -1.42
N LEU A 52 0.86 1.88 -1.95
CA LEU A 52 -0.02 1.53 -3.08
C LEU A 52 -1.50 1.73 -2.74
N PHE A 53 -1.95 1.26 -1.57
CA PHE A 53 -3.35 1.44 -1.15
C PHE A 53 -3.69 2.88 -0.82
N ALA A 54 -2.77 3.61 -0.20
CA ALA A 54 -2.91 5.04 0.05
C ALA A 54 -2.97 5.84 -1.26
N ALA A 55 -2.12 5.51 -2.24
CA ALA A 55 -2.12 6.13 -3.57
C ALA A 55 -3.42 5.83 -4.32
N SER A 56 -3.84 4.56 -4.39
CA SER A 56 -5.08 4.15 -5.04
C SER A 56 -6.29 4.88 -4.45
N SER A 57 -6.45 4.84 -3.14
CA SER A 57 -7.55 5.50 -2.44
C SER A 57 -7.45 7.03 -2.51
N GLY A 58 -6.23 7.57 -2.52
CA GLY A 58 -5.97 9.00 -2.67
C GLY A 58 -6.36 9.51 -4.06
N ILE A 59 -6.06 8.73 -5.11
CA ILE A 59 -6.50 8.99 -6.48
C ILE A 59 -8.03 8.94 -6.55
N THR A 60 -8.67 7.92 -5.99
CA THR A 60 -10.15 7.85 -5.94
C THR A 60 -10.75 9.05 -5.24
N TRP A 61 -10.20 9.45 -4.09
CA TRP A 61 -10.65 10.63 -3.36
C TRP A 61 -10.45 11.91 -4.18
N PHE A 62 -9.29 12.06 -4.83
CA PHE A 62 -8.98 13.19 -5.69
C PHE A 62 -9.90 13.27 -6.91
N LEU A 63 -10.23 12.15 -7.56
CA LEU A 63 -11.21 12.13 -8.66
C LEU A 63 -12.60 12.51 -8.14
N ALA A 64 -13.03 11.91 -7.03
CA ALA A 64 -14.36 12.14 -6.48
C ALA A 64 -14.59 13.59 -6.03
N HIS A 65 -13.56 14.24 -5.45
CA HIS A 65 -13.68 15.61 -4.92
C HIS A 65 -13.15 16.67 -5.89
N GLY A 66 -12.16 16.35 -6.72
CA GLY A 66 -11.62 17.25 -7.75
C GLY A 66 -12.60 17.50 -8.90
N VAL A 67 -13.38 16.49 -9.30
CA VAL A 67 -14.49 16.67 -10.26
C VAL A 67 -15.67 17.41 -9.61
N GLY A 68 -15.98 17.13 -8.34
CA GLY A 68 -17.07 17.81 -7.62
C GLY A 68 -16.83 19.31 -7.43
N GLN A 69 -15.58 19.76 -7.25
CA GLN A 69 -15.26 21.18 -7.05
C GLN A 69 -15.32 22.01 -8.34
N ALA A 70 -15.14 21.42 -9.52
CA ALA A 70 -15.33 22.12 -10.79
C ALA A 70 -16.81 22.45 -11.02
N ALA A 71 -17.72 21.51 -10.72
CA ALA A 71 -19.16 21.70 -10.86
C ALA A 71 -19.76 22.67 -9.82
N GLN A 72 -19.19 22.75 -8.61
CA GLN A 72 -19.67 23.66 -7.55
C GLN A 72 -19.23 25.11 -7.75
N ARG A 73 -18.26 25.39 -8.64
CA ARG A 73 -17.81 26.76 -8.97
C ARG A 73 -18.67 27.43 -10.05
N GLU A 74 -19.55 26.68 -10.71
CA GLU A 74 -20.42 27.15 -11.79
C GLU A 74 -21.91 27.27 -11.38
N GLY A 75 -22.23 27.07 -10.09
CA GLY A 75 -23.60 27.14 -9.53
C GLY A 75 -23.81 28.29 -8.58
#